data_AF-A0A973NS76-F1
#
_entry.id   AF-A0A973NS76-F1
#
_cell.length_a   1.000
_cell.length_b   1.000
_cell.length_c   1.000
_cell.angle_alpha   90.00
_cell.angle_beta   90.00
_cell.angle_gamma   90.00
#
_symmetry.space_group_name_H-M   'P 1'
#
loop_
_entity.id
_entity.type
_entity.pdbx_description
1 polymer ?
#
loop_
_entity_poly.entity_id
_entity_poly.type
_entity_poly.pdbx_seq_one_letter_code
_entity_poly.pdbx_strand_id
1 'polypeptide(L)'
;MWSKSATHLAEAGEDYFEHLRFASGVGLMLVAAGLACIIHAIVPAFCTKTASRTVDELRRLFAERHTFATVLKQASGALTLVGLVALTLPAWALLLLAPNYPVPIATALFALAIPVTYLWSNPQLEPVD
;
A
#
# COMPACT_ATOMS: atom_id res chain seq x y z
N MET A 1 5.63 27.03 -15.63
CA MET A 1 5.55 25.80 -14.82
C MET A 1 6.87 25.51 -14.14
N TRP A 2 7.98 25.46 -14.87
CA TRP A 2 9.33 25.24 -14.32
C TRP A 2 9.72 26.18 -13.16
N SER A 3 9.44 27.48 -13.29
CA SER A 3 9.73 28.45 -12.23
C SER A 3 9.00 28.15 -10.92
N LYS A 4 7.72 27.73 -10.98
CA LYS A 4 6.94 27.36 -9.79
C LYS A 4 7.53 26.14 -9.08
N SER A 5 7.97 25.14 -9.83
CA SER A 5 8.60 23.94 -9.28
C SER A 5 9.95 24.26 -8.63
N ALA A 6 10.78 25.08 -9.28
CA ALA A 6 12.06 25.51 -8.73
C ALA A 6 11.89 26.34 -7.44
N THR A 7 10.92 27.26 -7.41
CA THR A 7 10.59 28.03 -6.20
C THR A 7 10.12 27.11 -5.07
N HIS A 8 9.24 26.16 -5.36
CA HIS A 8 8.76 25.20 -4.36
C HIS A 8 9.87 24.34 -3.76
N LEU A 9 10.79 23.82 -4.58
CA LEU A 9 11.95 23.05 -4.10
C LEU A 9 12.87 23.91 -3.22
N ALA A 10 13.09 25.17 -3.62
CA ALA A 10 13.88 26.11 -2.83
C ALA A 10 13.23 26.47 -1.49
N GLU A 11 11.91 26.68 -1.46
CA GLU A 11 11.13 26.93 -0.23
C GLU A 11 11.14 25.71 0.71
N ALA A 12 11.09 24.50 0.14
CA ALA A 12 11.21 23.26 0.90
C ALA A 12 12.64 22.98 1.37
N GLY A 13 13.65 23.59 0.74
CA GLY A 13 15.07 23.31 1.00
C GLY A 13 15.51 21.92 0.56
N GLU A 14 14.83 21.33 -0.43
CA GLU A 14 15.03 19.94 -0.88
C GLU A 14 15.47 19.91 -2.35
N ASP A 15 16.31 18.94 -2.71
CA ASP A 15 16.54 18.65 -4.12
C ASP A 15 15.32 17.95 -4.77
N TYR A 16 15.29 17.90 -6.11
CA TYR A 16 14.17 17.29 -6.83
C TYR A 16 13.96 15.81 -6.46
N PHE A 17 15.04 15.04 -6.29
CA PHE A 17 14.96 13.61 -5.99
C PHE A 17 14.58 13.35 -4.54
N GLU A 18 15.04 14.16 -3.60
CA GLU A 18 14.61 14.16 -2.20
C GLU A 18 13.10 14.42 -2.11
N HIS A 19 12.64 15.49 -2.77
CA HIS A 19 11.23 15.85 -2.78
C HIS A 19 10.38 14.76 -3.45
N LEU A 20 10.83 14.27 -4.61
CA LEU A 20 10.16 13.21 -5.35
C LEU A 20 10.05 11.94 -4.50
N ARG A 21 11.13 11.52 -3.86
CA ARG A 21 11.17 10.29 -3.05
C ARG A 21 10.25 10.40 -1.84
N PHE A 22 10.30 11.53 -1.13
CA PHE A 22 9.45 11.78 0.03
C PHE A 22 7.97 11.82 -0.38
N ALA A 23 7.61 12.65 -1.37
CA ALA A 23 6.25 12.81 -1.81
C ALA A 23 5.66 11.52 -2.39
N SER A 24 6.44 10.77 -3.18
CA SER A 24 6.00 9.49 -3.73
C SER A 24 5.81 8.43 -2.64
N GLY A 25 6.71 8.35 -1.65
CA GLY A 25 6.57 7.43 -0.53
C GLY A 25 5.32 7.71 0.32
N VAL A 26 5.07 8.98 0.63
CA VAL A 26 3.83 9.43 1.29
C VAL A 26 2.59 9.04 0.48
N GLY A 27 2.61 9.31 -0.83
CA GLY A 27 1.50 8.97 -1.73
C GLY A 27 1.20 7.47 -1.76
N LEU A 28 2.23 6.62 -1.87
CA LEU A 28 2.07 5.17 -1.85
C LEU A 28 1.47 4.66 -0.54
N MET A 29 1.91 5.19 0.60
CA MET A 29 1.35 4.84 1.92
C MET A 29 -0.13 5.23 2.04
N LEU A 30 -0.52 6.39 1.52
CA LEU A 30 -1.94 6.81 1.49
C LEU A 30 -2.78 5.89 0.61
N VAL A 31 -2.28 5.49 -0.57
CA VAL A 31 -2.95 4.52 -1.45
C VAL A 31 -3.14 3.19 -0.73
N ALA A 32 -2.11 2.67 -0.05
CA ALA A 32 -2.20 1.44 0.71
C ALA A 32 -3.20 1.55 1.87
N ALA A 33 -3.20 2.65 2.61
CA ALA A 33 -4.17 2.91 3.68
C ALA A 33 -5.62 2.95 3.14
N GLY A 34 -5.83 3.61 1.99
CA GLY A 34 -7.14 3.66 1.33
C GLY A 34 -7.62 2.28 0.87
N LEU A 35 -6.73 1.48 0.27
CA LEU A 35 -7.04 0.11 -0.13
C LEU A 35 -7.32 -0.80 1.07
N ALA A 36 -6.58 -0.64 2.17
CA ALA A 36 -6.85 -1.33 3.43
C ALA A 36 -8.25 -0.99 3.97
N CYS A 37 -8.69 0.28 3.90
CA CYS A 37 -10.06 0.67 4.24
C CYS A 37 -11.12 -0.01 3.36
N ILE A 38 -10.88 -0.10 2.05
CA ILE A 38 -11.82 -0.75 1.12
C ILE A 38 -11.91 -2.25 1.43
N ILE A 39 -10.78 -2.92 1.65
CA ILE A 39 -10.75 -4.33 2.04
C ILE A 39 -11.52 -4.53 3.35
N HIS A 40 -11.28 -3.67 4.35
CA HIS A 40 -12.00 -3.70 5.62
C HIS A 40 -13.52 -3.50 5.45
N ALA A 41 -13.95 -2.63 4.53
CA ALA A 41 -15.37 -2.43 4.24
C ALA A 41 -16.04 -3.67 3.63
N ILE A 42 -15.31 -4.47 2.86
CA ILE A 42 -15.81 -5.72 2.25
C ILE A 42 -15.74 -6.88 3.26
N VAL A 43 -14.63 -6.99 4.00
CA VAL A 43 -14.37 -8.02 5.01
C VAL A 43 -13.90 -7.35 6.31
N PRO A 44 -14.81 -7.06 7.26
CA PRO A 44 -14.49 -6.31 8.48
C PRO A 44 -13.39 -6.93 9.35
N ALA A 45 -13.18 -8.24 9.26
CA ALA A 45 -12.12 -8.93 9.99
C ALA A 45 -10.71 -8.57 9.47
N PHE A 46 -10.57 -8.05 8.25
CA PHE A 46 -9.27 -7.74 7.66
C PHE A 46 -8.90 -6.26 7.82
N CYS A 47 -7.59 -6.00 7.89
CA CYS A 47 -7.00 -4.65 7.93
C CYS A 47 -7.53 -3.71 9.03
N THR A 48 -8.00 -4.27 10.16
CA THR A 48 -8.78 -3.57 11.20
C THR A 48 -8.15 -2.29 11.75
N LYS A 49 -6.82 -2.23 11.83
CA LYS A 49 -6.06 -1.04 12.30
C LYS A 49 -5.05 -0.52 11.29
N THR A 50 -4.96 -1.13 10.11
CA THR A 50 -3.90 -0.84 9.14
C THR A 50 -4.01 0.61 8.66
N ALA A 51 -5.21 1.00 8.20
CA ALA A 51 -5.42 2.35 7.67
C ALA A 51 -5.19 3.44 8.73
N SER A 52 -5.76 3.28 9.93
CA SER A 52 -5.61 4.25 11.01
C SER A 52 -4.14 4.38 11.46
N ARG A 53 -3.43 3.26 11.62
CA ARG A 53 -2.00 3.27 11.99
C ARG A 53 -1.16 3.99 10.94
N THR A 54 -1.35 3.69 9.65
CA THR A 54 -0.61 4.34 8.57
C THR A 54 -0.89 5.85 8.52
N VAL A 55 -2.14 6.27 8.70
CA VAL A 55 -2.48 7.72 8.73
C VAL A 55 -1.86 8.42 9.94
N ASP A 56 -1.85 7.79 11.12
CA ASP A 56 -1.20 8.34 12.32
C ASP A 56 0.33 8.44 12.14
N GLU A 57 0.96 7.44 11.53
CA GLU A 57 2.38 7.46 11.19
C GLU A 57 2.71 8.57 10.18
N LEU A 58 1.89 8.74 9.14
CA LEU A 58 2.04 9.83 8.17
C LEU A 58 1.84 11.21 8.82
N ARG A 59 0.90 11.33 9.74
CA ARG A 59 0.70 12.56 10.51
C ARG A 59 1.95 12.92 11.30
N ARG A 60 2.57 11.95 11.98
CA ARG A 60 3.85 12.15 12.70
C ARG A 60 4.98 12.47 11.73
N LEU A 61 5.04 11.80 10.59
CA LEU A 61 6.04 12.05 9.55
C LEU A 61 6.02 13.50 9.05
N PHE A 62 4.84 14.12 8.90
CA PHE A 62 4.76 15.51 8.49
C PHE A 62 5.27 16.50 9.56
N ALA A 63 5.22 16.13 10.85
CA ALA A 63 5.85 16.88 11.93
C ALA A 63 7.37 16.61 12.01
N GLU A 64 7.79 15.38 11.73
CA GLU A 64 9.15 14.89 11.90
C GLU A 64 9.66 14.16 10.65
N ARG A 65 9.92 14.91 9.58
CA ARG A 65 10.26 14.34 8.25
C ARG A 65 11.47 13.41 8.22
N HIS A 66 12.42 13.58 9.14
CA HIS A 66 13.61 12.73 9.25
C HIS A 66 13.27 11.25 9.56
N THR A 67 12.08 10.98 10.10
CA THR A 67 11.59 9.63 10.39
C THR A 67 11.11 8.86 9.14
N PHE A 68 11.17 9.47 7.95
CA PHE A 68 10.68 8.88 6.69
C PHE A 68 11.14 7.45 6.45
N ALA A 69 12.42 7.16 6.67
CA ALA A 69 12.95 5.82 6.45
C ALA A 69 12.33 4.78 7.40
N THR A 70 12.09 5.16 8.65
CA THR A 70 11.45 4.30 9.66
C THR A 70 9.99 4.07 9.31
N VAL A 71 9.26 5.14 8.98
CA VAL A 71 7.85 5.07 8.58
C VAL A 71 7.68 4.22 7.31
N LEU A 72 8.53 4.42 6.30
CA LEU A 72 8.48 3.62 5.07
C LEU A 72 8.74 2.13 5.35
N LYS A 73 9.68 1.81 6.25
CA LYS A 73 9.95 0.44 6.66
C LYS A 73 8.76 -0.16 7.41
N GLN A 74 8.10 0.62 8.26
CA GLN A 74 6.94 0.18 9.06
C GLN A 74 5.70 -0.02 8.18
N ALA A 75 5.48 0.84 7.19
CA ALA A 75 4.42 0.73 6.19
C ALA A 75 4.70 -0.29 5.08
N SER A 76 5.95 -0.77 4.93
CA SER A 76 6.33 -1.73 3.89
C SER A 76 5.48 -3.00 3.94
N GLY A 77 5.09 -3.45 5.13
CA GLY A 77 4.22 -4.62 5.29
C GLY A 77 2.85 -4.46 4.63
N ALA A 78 2.19 -3.34 4.91
CA ALA A 78 0.90 -3.00 4.31
C ALA A 78 1.02 -2.79 2.79
N LEU A 79 2.11 -2.14 2.35
CA LEU A 79 2.39 -1.93 0.92
C LEU A 79 2.59 -3.24 0.16
N THR A 80 3.36 -4.18 0.74
CA THR A 80 3.58 -5.50 0.14
C THR A 80 2.28 -6.29 0.06
N LEU A 81 1.47 -6.30 1.13
CA LEU A 81 0.17 -6.96 1.11
C LEU A 81 -0.73 -6.41 0.00
N VAL A 82 -0.87 -5.08 -0.07
CA VAL A 82 -1.69 -4.41 -1.08
C VAL A 82 -1.16 -4.68 -2.50
N GLY A 83 0.16 -4.64 -2.69
CA GLY A 83 0.79 -4.96 -3.97
C GLY A 83 0.55 -6.40 -4.40
N LEU A 84 0.66 -7.36 -3.48
CA LEU A 84 0.36 -8.77 -3.73
C LEU A 84 -1.10 -8.97 -4.12
N VAL A 85 -2.04 -8.39 -3.37
CA VAL A 85 -3.48 -8.45 -3.69
C VAL A 85 -3.75 -7.84 -5.07
N ALA A 86 -3.19 -6.66 -5.36
CA ALA A 86 -3.37 -5.98 -6.65
C ALA A 86 -2.83 -6.83 -7.83
N LEU A 87 -1.70 -7.52 -7.67
CA LEU A 87 -1.15 -8.43 -8.67
C LEU A 87 -2.06 -9.64 -8.94
N THR A 88 -2.93 -10.02 -8.00
CA THR A 88 -3.91 -11.10 -8.22
C THR A 88 -5.15 -10.65 -9.00
N LEU A 89 -5.50 -9.35 -8.98
CA LEU A 89 -6.73 -8.83 -9.59
C LEU A 89 -6.88 -9.15 -11.09
N PRO A 90 -5.83 -9.10 -11.94
CA PRO A 90 -5.94 -9.49 -13.35
C PRO A 90 -6.37 -10.94 -13.55
N ALA A 91 -5.94 -11.86 -12.68
CA ALA A 91 -6.34 -13.27 -12.74
C ALA A 91 -7.84 -13.42 -12.44
N TRP A 92 -8.33 -12.70 -11.43
CA TRP A 92 -9.76 -12.64 -11.10
C TRP A 92 -10.60 -11.98 -12.20
N ALA A 93 -10.09 -10.92 -12.84
CA ALA A 93 -10.74 -10.27 -13.96
C ALA A 93 -10.87 -11.20 -15.18
N LEU A 94 -9.87 -12.04 -15.44
CA LEU A 94 -9.91 -13.02 -16.53
C LEU A 94 -11.01 -14.08 -16.32
N LEU A 95 -11.21 -14.53 -15.07
CA LEU A 95 -12.28 -15.47 -14.71
C LEU A 95 -13.68 -14.89 -15.04
N LEU A 96 -13.87 -13.58 -14.84
CA LEU A 96 -15.14 -12.90 -15.08
C LEU A 96 -15.35 -12.55 -16.57
N LEU A 97 -14.30 -12.12 -17.27
CA LEU A 97 -14.38 -11.55 -18.62
C LEU A 97 -14.12 -12.58 -19.74
N ALA A 98 -13.48 -13.71 -19.43
CA ALA A 98 -13.13 -14.74 -20.41
C ALA A 98 -13.38 -16.16 -19.85
N PRO A 99 -14.65 -16.55 -19.61
CA PRO A 99 -15.00 -17.79 -18.92
C PRO A 99 -14.57 -19.07 -19.65
N ASN A 100 -14.21 -18.98 -20.94
CA ASN A 100 -13.79 -20.11 -21.77
C ASN A 100 -12.25 -20.34 -21.74
N TYR A 101 -11.47 -19.55 -21.00
CA TYR A 101 -10.04 -19.81 -20.83
C TYR A 101 -9.83 -20.99 -19.86
N PRO A 102 -9.05 -22.03 -20.21
CA PRO A 102 -8.93 -23.26 -19.42
C PRO A 102 -8.12 -23.11 -18.11
N VAL A 103 -7.57 -21.93 -17.84
CA VAL A 103 -6.70 -21.66 -16.68
C VAL A 103 -7.27 -20.59 -15.73
N PRO A 104 -8.54 -20.59 -15.24
CA PRO A 104 -9.01 -19.45 -14.45
C PRO A 104 -9.17 -19.73 -12.95
N ILE A 105 -9.38 -20.99 -12.51
CA ILE A 105 -9.60 -21.31 -11.09
C ILE A 105 -8.29 -21.68 -10.37
N ALA A 106 -7.47 -22.57 -10.95
CA ALA A 106 -6.24 -23.03 -10.32
C ALA A 106 -5.24 -21.89 -10.11
N THR A 107 -5.07 -21.02 -11.10
CA THR A 107 -4.27 -19.77 -11.05
C THR A 107 -4.86 -18.75 -10.09
N ALA A 108 -6.18 -18.57 -10.03
CA ALA A 108 -6.80 -17.63 -9.08
C ALA A 108 -6.63 -18.09 -7.62
N LEU A 109 -6.74 -19.39 -7.35
CA LEU A 109 -6.49 -19.96 -6.02
C LEU A 109 -5.00 -19.89 -5.64
N PHE A 110 -4.09 -20.21 -6.58
CA PHE A 110 -2.65 -20.02 -6.37
C PHE A 110 -2.27 -18.56 -6.14
N ALA A 111 -2.94 -17.63 -6.82
CA ALA A 111 -2.68 -16.21 -6.67
C ALA A 111 -3.01 -15.73 -5.24
N LEU A 112 -4.04 -16.27 -4.58
CA LEU A 112 -4.36 -15.96 -3.18
C LEU A 112 -3.38 -16.59 -2.17
N ALA A 113 -2.66 -17.65 -2.53
CA ALA A 113 -1.70 -18.27 -1.62
C ALA A 113 -0.62 -17.27 -1.19
N ILE A 114 -0.19 -16.36 -2.07
CA ILE A 114 0.88 -15.40 -1.76
C ILE A 114 0.43 -14.31 -0.77
N PRO A 115 -0.69 -13.57 -0.97
CA PRO A 115 -1.20 -12.65 0.05
C PRO A 115 -1.53 -13.32 1.39
N VAL A 116 -2.10 -14.53 1.36
CA VAL A 116 -2.48 -15.25 2.58
C VAL A 116 -1.25 -15.71 3.37
N THR A 117 -0.25 -16.31 2.70
CA THR A 117 1.01 -16.69 3.35
C THR A 117 1.80 -15.47 3.83
N TYR A 118 1.70 -14.35 3.14
CA TYR A 118 2.29 -13.09 3.59
C TYR A 118 1.65 -12.58 4.88
N LEU A 119 0.31 -12.60 4.99
CA LEU A 119 -0.39 -12.28 6.24
C LEU A 119 0.03 -13.22 7.38
N TRP A 120 -0.01 -14.52 7.13
CA TRP A 120 0.36 -15.55 8.12
C TRP A 120 1.81 -15.41 8.63
N SER A 121 2.73 -15.03 7.74
CA SER A 121 4.14 -14.80 8.11
C SER A 121 4.39 -13.45 8.78
N ASN A 122 3.41 -12.55 8.78
CA ASN A 122 3.49 -11.20 9.33
C ASN A 122 2.29 -10.93 10.26
N PRO A 123 2.20 -11.59 11.43
CA PRO A 123 1.06 -11.50 12.34
C PRO A 123 0.81 -10.07 12.87
N GLN A 124 1.81 -9.18 12.81
CA GLN A 124 1.63 -7.76 13.09
C GLN A 124 0.65 -7.05 12.14
N LEU A 125 0.35 -7.67 10.99
CA LEU A 125 -0.65 -7.24 10.01
C LEU A 125 -1.99 -7.97 10.16
N GLU A 126 -2.04 -9.07 10.93
CA GLU A 126 -3.27 -9.79 11.25
C GLU A 126 -4.12 -8.99 12.25
N PRO A 127 -5.46 -9.18 12.24
CA PRO A 127 -6.32 -8.59 13.26
C PRO A 127 -5.89 -9.05 14.66
N VAL A 128 -5.93 -8.14 15.62
CA VAL A 128 -5.82 -8.48 17.05
C VAL A 128 -7.21 -8.92 17.51
N ASP A 129 -7.31 -10.13 18.06
CA ASP A 129 -8.53 -10.69 18.66
C ASP A 129 -9.20 -9.75 19.68
#